data_AF-A0AAU5ZSF5-F1
#
_entry.id   AF-A0AAU5ZSF5-F1
#
_cell.length_a   1.000
_cell.length_b   1.000
_cell.length_c   1.000
_cell.angle_alpha   90.00
_cell.angle_beta   90.00
_cell.angle_gamma   90.00
#
_symmetry.space_group_name_H-M   'P 1'
#
loop_
_entity.id
_entity.type
_entity.pdbx_description
1 polymer ?
#
loop_
_entity_poly.entity_id
_entity_poly.type
_entity_poly.pdbx_seq_one_letter_code
_entity_poly.pdbx_strand_id
1 'polypeptide(L)'
;MSKGKPAQRGPLLHDEDFTIVAKYQAEFRGLVQYYLLAQDVFRLGRLQWVMETSMLKTLAGKHRSTVTKMSRKYKSTTETPDEPRRCIQVTVPRDVGKKPLVARFGGIPLKRQRTAVLTDIRPVMASMKRNELIHRLLAECCEICETRTSLEVHHVRKLADLNRPGRRERPAWVHLMAMRRRKTLVICRRCHEDIHAGRPTAPLRK
;
A
#
# COMPACT_ATOMS: atom_id res chain seq x y z
N MET A 1 -1.91 10.68 6.71
CA MET A 1 -2.82 11.37 7.66
C MET A 1 -3.41 12.59 6.97
N SER A 2 -4.63 13.00 7.31
CA SER A 2 -5.25 14.24 6.82
C SER A 2 -5.81 14.99 8.03
N LYS A 3 -5.42 16.26 8.20
CA LYS A 3 -5.83 17.10 9.35
C LYS A 3 -5.60 16.42 10.72
N GLY A 4 -4.44 15.80 10.92
CA GLY A 4 -4.09 15.10 12.17
C GLY A 4 -4.81 13.76 12.41
N LYS A 5 -5.70 13.32 11.49
CA LYS A 5 -6.44 12.05 11.62
C LYS A 5 -5.88 10.97 10.69
N PRO A 6 -5.95 9.68 11.06
CA PRO A 6 -5.70 8.58 10.14
C PRO A 6 -6.65 8.69 8.94
N ALA A 7 -6.12 8.58 7.73
CA ALA A 7 -6.86 8.79 6.48
C ALA A 7 -6.50 7.69 5.49
N GLN A 8 -7.39 7.43 4.54
CA GLN A 8 -7.10 6.48 3.47
C GLN A 8 -5.85 6.89 2.66
N ARG A 9 -5.11 5.89 2.16
CA ARG A 9 -4.01 6.11 1.22
C ARG A 9 -4.54 5.88 -0.20
N GLY A 10 -4.99 6.95 -0.86
CA GLY A 10 -5.48 6.93 -2.24
C GLY A 10 -4.59 6.14 -3.23
N PRO A 11 -3.25 6.30 -3.19
CA PRO A 11 -2.36 5.55 -4.08
C PRO A 11 -2.41 4.03 -3.93
N LEU A 12 -2.96 3.49 -2.83
CA LEU A 12 -3.08 2.04 -2.59
C LEU A 12 -4.45 1.47 -2.97
N LEU A 13 -5.42 2.29 -3.39
CA LEU A 13 -6.79 1.81 -3.66
C LEU A 13 -6.86 0.77 -4.78
N HIS A 14 -5.98 0.86 -5.78
CA HIS A 14 -5.92 -0.10 -6.90
C HIS A 14 -4.96 -1.27 -6.63
N ASP A 15 -4.38 -1.37 -5.43
CA ASP A 15 -3.54 -2.51 -5.07
C ASP A 15 -4.39 -3.64 -4.49
N GLU A 16 -3.94 -4.88 -4.65
CA GLU A 16 -4.56 -6.06 -4.05
C GLU A 16 -4.58 -5.97 -2.52
N ASP A 17 -5.60 -6.53 -1.87
CA ASP A 17 -5.75 -6.46 -0.41
C ASP A 17 -4.53 -7.01 0.34
N PHE A 18 -3.99 -8.12 -0.17
CA PHE A 18 -2.73 -8.70 0.31
C PHE A 18 -1.58 -7.68 0.26
N THR A 19 -1.42 -6.99 -0.87
CA THR A 19 -0.35 -6.01 -1.09
C THR A 19 -0.52 -4.81 -0.17
N ILE A 20 -1.75 -4.34 0.02
CA ILE A 20 -2.06 -3.25 0.97
C ILE A 20 -1.61 -3.66 2.38
N VAL A 21 -2.08 -4.80 2.90
CA VAL A 21 -1.75 -5.26 4.26
C VAL A 21 -0.24 -5.51 4.42
N ALA A 22 0.38 -6.18 3.43
CA ALA A 22 1.81 -6.46 3.45
C ALA A 22 2.65 -5.17 3.48
N LYS A 23 2.25 -4.14 2.71
CA LYS A 23 2.93 -2.84 2.71
C LYS A 23 2.88 -2.15 4.06
N TYR A 24 1.69 -2.07 4.66
CA TYR A 24 1.54 -1.46 5.98
C TYR A 24 2.35 -2.21 7.03
N GLN A 25 2.39 -3.53 6.98
CA GLN A 25 3.20 -4.33 7.91
C GLN A 25 4.70 -4.14 7.69
N ALA A 26 5.16 -4.09 6.45
CA ALA A 26 6.55 -3.84 6.11
C ALA A 26 7.03 -2.48 6.65
N GLU A 27 6.24 -1.43 6.41
CA GLU A 27 6.52 -0.08 6.93
C GLU A 27 6.52 -0.06 8.47
N PHE A 28 5.52 -0.69 9.11
CA PHE A 28 5.43 -0.76 10.57
C PHE A 28 6.58 -1.56 11.19
N ARG A 29 6.88 -2.75 10.64
CA ARG A 29 7.97 -3.61 11.08
C ARG A 29 9.31 -2.89 11.00
N GLY A 30 9.59 -2.17 9.91
CA GLY A 30 10.84 -1.41 9.77
C GLY A 30 11.02 -0.37 10.88
N LEU A 31 9.95 0.36 11.21
CA LEU A 31 9.97 1.33 12.32
C LEU A 31 10.15 0.64 13.67
N VAL A 32 9.40 -0.43 13.95
CA VAL A 32 9.52 -1.15 15.23
C VAL A 32 10.94 -1.74 15.38
N GLN A 33 11.51 -2.30 14.32
CA GLN A 33 12.86 -2.86 14.34
C GLN A 33 13.89 -1.77 14.66
N TYR A 34 13.79 -0.60 14.03
CA TYR A 34 14.69 0.53 14.29
C TYR A 34 14.66 0.99 15.76
N TYR A 35 13.47 1.03 16.37
CA TYR A 35 13.29 1.46 17.76
C TYR A 35 13.32 0.33 18.79
N LEU A 36 13.70 -0.89 18.42
CA LEU A 36 13.59 -2.06 19.29
C LEU A 36 14.48 -1.98 20.55
N LEU A 37 15.58 -1.23 20.46
CA LEU A 37 16.50 -0.95 21.56
C LEU A 37 16.03 0.20 22.47
N ALA A 38 15.06 1.01 22.02
CA ALA A 38 14.58 2.18 22.74
C ALA A 38 13.78 1.79 23.98
N GLN A 39 13.90 2.60 25.04
CA GLN A 39 13.16 2.38 26.28
C GLN A 39 11.65 2.59 26.11
N ASP A 40 11.26 3.46 25.19
CA ASP A 40 9.88 3.87 24.97
C ASP A 40 9.24 3.23 23.73
N VAL A 41 9.75 2.08 23.28
CA VAL A 41 9.20 1.32 22.13
C VAL A 41 7.70 1.00 22.29
N PHE A 42 7.20 0.90 23.52
CA PHE A 42 5.78 0.73 23.82
C PHE A 42 4.91 1.88 23.26
N ARG A 43 5.46 3.09 23.11
CA ARG A 43 4.76 4.25 22.52
C ARG A 43 4.40 4.04 21.05
N LEU A 44 5.08 3.11 20.36
CA LEU A 44 4.71 2.70 19.00
C LEU A 44 3.33 2.04 18.94
N GLY A 45 2.69 1.72 20.07
CA GLY A 45 1.29 1.30 20.10
C GLY A 45 0.36 2.36 19.51
N ARG A 46 0.64 3.65 19.73
CA ARG A 46 -0.10 4.75 19.11
C ARG A 46 0.09 4.75 17.59
N LEU A 47 1.33 4.52 17.13
CA LEU A 47 1.63 4.41 15.69
C LEU A 47 0.90 3.21 15.07
N GLN A 48 0.91 2.05 15.74
CA GLN A 48 0.19 0.86 15.32
C GLN A 48 -1.29 1.17 15.10
N TRP A 49 -1.93 1.83 16.07
CA TRP A 49 -3.34 2.22 15.96
C TRP A 49 -3.61 3.18 14.78
N VAL A 50 -2.74 4.18 14.56
CA VAL A 50 -2.84 5.12 13.43
C VAL A 50 -2.73 4.37 12.10
N MET A 51 -1.73 3.49 11.98
CA MET A 51 -1.49 2.71 10.75
C MET A 51 -2.60 1.70 10.49
N GLU A 52 -3.09 1.00 11.52
CA GLU A 52 -4.22 0.07 11.42
C GLU A 52 -5.48 0.78 10.91
N THR A 53 -5.80 1.92 11.51
CA THR A 53 -6.97 2.73 11.13
C THR A 53 -6.83 3.25 9.70
N SER A 54 -5.65 3.72 9.31
CA SER A 54 -5.35 4.16 7.94
C SER A 54 -5.49 3.03 6.93
N MET A 55 -4.98 1.84 7.26
CA MET A 55 -5.06 0.64 6.42
C MET A 55 -6.51 0.20 6.23
N LEU A 56 -7.28 0.10 7.32
CA LEU A 56 -8.69 -0.29 7.26
C LEU A 56 -9.54 0.73 6.50
N LYS A 57 -9.25 2.03 6.62
CA LYS A 57 -9.89 3.07 5.80
C LYS A 57 -9.57 2.90 4.31
N THR A 58 -8.34 2.52 3.99
CA THR A 58 -7.92 2.24 2.60
C THR A 58 -8.68 1.04 2.03
N LEU A 59 -8.78 -0.06 2.78
CA LEU A 59 -9.56 -1.24 2.39
C LEU A 59 -11.06 -0.92 2.27
N ALA A 60 -11.60 -0.14 3.20
CA ALA A 60 -12.99 0.29 3.19
C ALA A 60 -13.31 1.15 1.95
N GLY A 61 -12.44 2.10 1.60
CA GLY A 61 -12.55 2.90 0.38
C GLY A 61 -12.53 2.03 -0.88
N LYS A 62 -11.59 1.08 -0.96
CA LYS A 62 -11.48 0.13 -2.08
C LYS A 62 -12.74 -0.70 -2.28
N HIS A 63 -13.29 -1.26 -1.22
CA HIS A 63 -14.44 -2.17 -1.26
C HIS A 63 -15.79 -1.45 -1.12
N ARG A 64 -15.82 -0.11 -1.15
CA ARG A 64 -17.02 0.71 -0.89
C ARG A 64 -17.78 0.24 0.36
N SER A 65 -17.02 -0.02 1.42
CA SER A 65 -17.51 -0.61 2.67
C SER A 65 -17.16 0.26 3.88
N THR A 66 -17.46 -0.21 5.08
CA THR A 66 -17.10 0.49 6.33
C THR A 66 -15.85 -0.12 6.95
N VAL A 67 -15.12 0.71 7.72
CA VAL A 67 -13.94 0.28 8.50
C VAL A 67 -14.28 -0.91 9.40
N THR A 68 -15.44 -0.88 10.05
CA THR A 68 -15.91 -1.96 10.94
C THR A 68 -16.12 -3.28 10.19
N LYS A 69 -16.73 -3.25 8.99
CA LYS A 69 -16.90 -4.44 8.15
C LYS A 69 -15.56 -5.03 7.73
N MET A 70 -14.61 -4.18 7.30
CA MET A 70 -13.26 -4.63 6.93
C MET A 70 -12.48 -5.18 8.11
N SER A 71 -12.58 -4.55 9.27
CA SER A 71 -11.93 -5.02 10.51
C SER A 71 -12.45 -6.40 10.91
N ARG A 72 -13.78 -6.61 10.87
CA ARG A 72 -14.39 -7.91 11.17
C ARG A 72 -13.99 -8.99 10.16
N LYS A 73 -14.00 -8.66 8.87
CA LYS A 73 -13.67 -9.58 7.78
C LYS A 73 -12.25 -10.14 7.89
N TYR A 74 -11.28 -9.28 8.21
CA TYR A 74 -9.86 -9.64 8.24
C TYR A 74 -9.30 -9.84 9.66
N LYS A 75 -10.15 -9.89 10.69
CA LYS A 75 -9.72 -10.12 12.07
C LYS A 75 -9.13 -11.52 12.19
N SER A 76 -7.93 -11.60 12.77
CA SER A 76 -7.28 -12.88 13.08
C SER A 76 -6.45 -12.74 14.35
N THR A 77 -5.87 -13.86 14.79
CA THR A 77 -4.96 -13.92 15.94
C THR A 77 -3.70 -14.62 15.48
N THR A 78 -2.55 -14.05 15.80
CA THR A 78 -1.25 -14.68 15.54
C THR A 78 -0.62 -15.11 16.86
N GLU A 79 -0.09 -16.32 16.87
CA GLU A 79 0.75 -16.80 17.95
C GLU A 79 2.08 -16.04 17.89
N THR A 80 2.46 -15.45 19.01
CA THR A 80 3.75 -14.75 19.22
C THR A 80 4.40 -15.45 20.42
N PRO A 81 5.74 -15.55 20.50
CA PRO A 81 6.41 -16.28 21.59
C PRO A 81 5.98 -15.90 23.01
N ASP A 82 5.54 -14.66 23.21
CA ASP A 82 5.07 -14.17 24.50
C ASP A 82 3.57 -14.46 24.75
N GLU A 83 2.71 -14.19 23.77
CA GLU A 83 1.25 -14.20 23.93
C GLU A 83 0.55 -14.14 22.56
N PRO A 84 -0.63 -14.77 22.39
CA PRO A 84 -1.47 -14.57 21.21
C PRO A 84 -1.84 -13.09 21.06
N ARG A 85 -1.60 -12.53 19.87
CA ARG A 85 -1.91 -11.12 19.58
C ARG A 85 -2.91 -11.00 18.45
N ARG A 86 -3.86 -10.08 18.62
CA ARG A 86 -4.80 -9.69 17.57
C ARG A 86 -4.03 -9.09 16.39
N CYS A 87 -4.38 -9.52 15.19
CA CYS A 87 -3.83 -9.00 13.95
C CYS A 87 -4.90 -8.92 12.87
N ILE A 88 -4.60 -8.17 11.81
CA ILE A 88 -5.38 -8.18 10.58
C ILE A 88 -4.69 -9.10 9.59
N GLN A 89 -5.37 -10.14 9.11
CA GLN A 89 -4.80 -11.13 8.21
C GLN A 89 -5.59 -11.24 6.90
N VAL A 90 -4.86 -11.25 5.79
CA VAL A 90 -5.39 -11.58 4.45
C VAL A 90 -4.72 -12.86 3.98
N THR A 91 -5.53 -13.88 3.70
CA THR A 91 -5.08 -15.15 3.14
C THR A 91 -5.51 -15.24 1.69
N VAL A 92 -4.57 -15.53 0.79
CA VAL A 92 -4.86 -15.79 -0.63
C VAL A 92 -4.55 -17.24 -0.95
N PRO A 93 -5.55 -18.03 -1.41
CA PRO A 93 -5.34 -19.41 -1.82
C PRO A 93 -4.44 -19.47 -3.06
N ARG A 94 -3.68 -20.55 -3.20
CA ARG A 94 -2.83 -20.84 -4.35
C ARG A 94 -3.22 -22.18 -4.95
N ASP A 95 -2.68 -22.48 -6.14
CA ASP A 95 -2.84 -23.78 -6.81
C ASP A 95 -2.61 -24.95 -5.84
N VAL A 96 -3.31 -26.05 -6.13
CA VAL A 96 -3.31 -27.28 -5.32
C VAL A 96 -1.88 -27.68 -4.94
N GLY A 97 -1.63 -27.83 -3.63
CA GLY A 97 -0.33 -28.24 -3.07
C GLY A 97 0.61 -27.09 -2.65
N LYS A 98 0.32 -25.83 -2.96
CA LYS A 98 1.13 -24.69 -2.49
C LYS A 98 0.56 -24.08 -1.21
N LYS A 99 1.44 -23.76 -0.25
CA LYS A 99 1.04 -23.02 0.96
C LYS A 99 0.37 -21.69 0.58
N PRO A 100 -0.77 -21.34 1.21
CA PRO A 100 -1.46 -20.10 0.92
C PRO A 100 -0.57 -18.91 1.30
N LEU A 101 -0.77 -17.80 0.60
CA LEU A 101 -0.10 -16.56 0.94
C LEU A 101 -0.82 -15.88 2.09
N VAL A 102 -0.06 -15.48 3.10
CA VAL A 102 -0.60 -14.82 4.28
C VAL A 102 0.09 -13.49 4.48
N ALA A 103 -0.66 -12.40 4.40
CA ALA A 103 -0.23 -11.08 4.84
C ALA A 103 -0.86 -10.77 6.19
N ARG A 104 -0.05 -10.32 7.16
CA ARG A 104 -0.52 -9.93 8.50
C ARG A 104 -0.08 -8.51 8.79
N PHE A 105 -0.97 -7.70 9.36
CA PHE A 105 -0.64 -6.43 9.99
C PHE A 105 -0.80 -6.52 11.51
N GLY A 106 0.18 -6.03 12.26
CA GLY A 106 0.28 -6.16 13.71
C GLY A 106 1.05 -7.42 14.13
N GLY A 107 0.76 -7.93 15.33
CA GLY A 107 1.41 -9.15 15.84
C GLY A 107 2.90 -9.03 16.16
N ILE A 108 3.43 -7.80 16.21
CA ILE A 108 4.81 -7.54 16.61
C ILE A 108 4.80 -7.11 18.09
N PRO A 109 5.58 -7.75 18.97
CA PRO A 109 5.66 -7.34 20.37
C PRO A 109 6.38 -5.99 20.47
N LEU A 110 5.74 -5.01 21.10
CA LEU A 110 6.32 -3.70 21.37
C LEU A 110 7.04 -3.69 22.72
N LYS A 111 8.00 -4.60 22.86
CA LYS A 111 8.83 -4.74 24.05
C LYS A 111 10.27 -4.45 23.69
N ARG A 112 10.98 -3.76 24.57
CA ARG A 112 12.39 -3.45 24.39
C ARG A 112 13.19 -4.75 24.39
N GLN A 113 14.04 -4.94 23.39
CA GLN A 113 14.99 -6.05 23.35
C GLN A 113 16.40 -5.50 23.39
N ARG A 114 17.12 -5.68 24.51
CA ARG A 114 18.45 -5.08 24.72
C ARG A 114 19.53 -5.68 23.82
N THR A 115 19.35 -6.92 23.39
CA THR A 115 20.28 -7.68 22.55
C THR A 115 19.78 -7.81 21.11
N ALA A 116 18.87 -6.95 20.67
CA ALA A 116 18.34 -7.00 19.32
C ALA A 116 19.42 -6.70 18.28
N VAL A 117 19.58 -7.61 17.32
CA VAL A 117 20.33 -7.35 16.09
C VAL A 117 19.41 -6.60 15.13
N LEU A 118 19.83 -5.42 14.69
CA LEU A 118 19.09 -4.62 13.72
C LEU A 118 19.26 -5.23 12.32
N THR A 119 18.28 -6.01 11.87
CA THR A 119 18.27 -6.53 10.50
C THR A 119 17.55 -5.53 9.58
N ASP A 120 18.31 -4.73 8.84
CA ASP A 120 17.77 -3.87 7.79
C ASP A 120 17.43 -4.71 6.54
N ILE A 121 16.32 -5.43 6.63
CA ILE A 121 15.77 -6.17 5.50
C ILE A 121 14.93 -5.20 4.69
N ARG A 122 15.37 -4.89 3.46
CA ARG A 122 14.47 -4.25 2.49
C ARG A 122 13.24 -5.11 2.36
N PRO A 123 12.05 -4.61 2.74
CA PRO A 123 10.85 -5.40 2.64
C PRO A 123 10.69 -5.78 1.18
N VAL A 124 10.58 -7.08 0.92
CA VAL A 124 10.20 -7.57 -0.39
C VAL A 124 8.76 -7.12 -0.57
N MET A 125 8.61 -5.93 -1.15
CA MET A 125 7.37 -5.42 -1.71
C MET A 125 7.07 -6.25 -2.96
N ALA A 126 6.98 -7.57 -2.78
CA ALA A 126 6.49 -8.49 -3.78
C ALA A 126 5.05 -8.09 -3.99
N SER A 127 4.85 -7.25 -4.99
CA SER A 127 3.65 -7.36 -5.80
C SER A 127 3.43 -8.84 -6.04
N MET A 128 2.32 -9.34 -5.52
CA MET A 128 2.06 -10.76 -5.27
C MET A 128 2.13 -11.62 -6.54
N LYS A 129 2.23 -10.99 -7.71
CA LYS A 129 2.16 -11.60 -9.03
C LYS A 129 3.29 -11.02 -9.87
N ARG A 130 4.06 -11.89 -10.55
CA ARG A 130 4.93 -11.49 -11.67
C ARG A 130 4.15 -10.68 -12.75
N ASN A 131 2.81 -10.76 -12.71
CA ASN A 131 1.84 -10.21 -13.65
C ASN A 131 0.97 -9.08 -13.06
N GLU A 132 1.45 -8.28 -12.10
CA GLU A 132 0.65 -7.19 -11.52
C GLU A 132 0.06 -6.25 -12.57
N LEU A 133 0.84 -5.89 -13.59
CA LEU A 133 0.37 -5.04 -14.69
C LEU A 133 -0.83 -5.66 -15.40
N ILE A 134 -0.79 -6.97 -15.67
CA ILE A 134 -1.90 -7.70 -16.29
C ILE A 134 -3.14 -7.63 -15.40
N HIS A 135 -3.00 -7.80 -14.08
CA HIS A 135 -4.16 -7.69 -13.19
C HIS A 135 -4.72 -6.28 -13.08
N ARG A 136 -3.87 -5.24 -13.17
CA ARG A 136 -4.34 -3.86 -13.26
C ARG A 136 -5.07 -3.59 -14.58
N LEU A 137 -4.62 -4.18 -15.68
CA LEU A 137 -5.32 -4.13 -16.97
C LEU A 137 -6.68 -4.85 -16.91
N LEU A 138 -6.70 -6.07 -16.36
CA LEU A 138 -7.93 -6.87 -16.15
C LEU A 138 -8.90 -6.24 -15.14
N ALA A 139 -8.44 -5.32 -14.30
CA ALA A 139 -9.32 -4.54 -13.43
C ALA A 139 -10.15 -3.51 -14.21
N GLU A 140 -9.86 -3.31 -15.50
CA GLU A 140 -10.62 -2.48 -16.44
C GLU A 140 -10.93 -1.07 -15.91
N CYS A 141 -9.99 -0.46 -15.20
CA CYS A 141 -10.18 0.87 -14.61
C CYS A 141 -8.94 1.75 -14.80
N CYS A 142 -9.14 2.98 -15.29
CA CYS A 142 -8.11 3.99 -15.34
C CYS A 142 -7.66 4.40 -13.92
N GLU A 143 -6.35 4.37 -13.66
CA GLU A 143 -5.77 4.71 -12.34
C GLU A 143 -5.81 6.22 -12.01
N ILE A 144 -6.20 7.07 -12.97
CA ILE A 144 -6.34 8.51 -12.77
C ILE A 144 -7.83 8.89 -12.62
N CYS A 145 -8.66 8.51 -13.59
CA CYS A 145 -10.03 9.00 -13.71
C CYS A 145 -11.11 7.90 -13.57
N GLU A 146 -10.73 6.66 -13.25
CA GLU A 146 -11.63 5.51 -13.03
C GLU A 146 -12.52 5.11 -14.22
N THR A 147 -12.32 5.71 -15.40
CA THR A 147 -13.00 5.33 -16.64
C THR A 147 -12.59 3.92 -17.07
N ARG A 148 -13.54 3.16 -17.62
CA ARG A 148 -13.35 1.75 -18.02
C ARG A 148 -13.14 1.54 -19.52
N THR A 149 -13.14 2.61 -20.31
CA THR A 149 -13.06 2.55 -21.76
C THR A 149 -11.64 2.81 -22.26
N SER A 150 -11.24 2.06 -23.31
CA SER A 150 -10.00 2.25 -24.08
C SER A 150 -8.75 2.41 -23.21
N LEU A 151 -8.37 1.34 -22.50
CA LEU A 151 -7.24 1.36 -21.57
C LEU A 151 -5.92 1.05 -22.27
N GLU A 152 -4.91 1.84 -21.93
CA GLU A 152 -3.55 1.78 -22.46
C GLU A 152 -2.55 1.81 -21.29
N VAL A 153 -1.37 1.22 -21.49
CA VAL A 153 -0.29 1.24 -20.49
C VAL A 153 0.65 2.39 -20.81
N HIS A 154 0.67 3.39 -19.94
CA HIS A 154 1.71 4.41 -19.95
C HIS A 154 2.94 3.89 -19.20
N HIS A 155 4.10 3.90 -19.86
CA HIS A 155 5.37 3.44 -19.30
C HIS A 155 6.46 4.51 -19.39
N VAL A 156 7.23 4.66 -18.32
CA VAL A 156 8.38 5.57 -18.22
C VAL A 156 9.67 4.79 -18.01
N ARG A 157 10.76 5.21 -18.67
CA ARG A 157 12.07 4.53 -18.62
C ARG A 157 12.64 4.45 -17.19
N LYS A 158 12.75 5.58 -16.48
CA LYS A 158 13.23 5.64 -15.09
C LYS A 158 12.31 6.51 -14.24
N LEU A 159 12.12 6.15 -12.97
CA LEU A 159 11.35 6.99 -12.03
C LEU A 159 12.02 8.34 -11.76
N ALA A 160 13.34 8.43 -11.89
CA ALA A 160 14.07 9.70 -11.79
C ALA A 160 13.66 10.69 -12.89
N ASP A 161 13.28 10.19 -14.07
CA ASP A 161 12.90 11.02 -15.24
C ASP A 161 11.58 11.77 -15.02
N LEU A 162 10.81 11.40 -14.00
CA LEU A 162 9.60 12.10 -13.56
C LEU A 162 9.90 13.50 -12.99
N ASN A 163 11.13 13.72 -12.52
CA ASN A 163 11.57 14.97 -11.90
C ASN A 163 12.33 15.82 -12.93
N ARG A 164 11.62 16.41 -13.90
CA ARG A 164 12.25 17.33 -14.85
C ARG A 164 12.47 18.70 -14.19
N PRO A 165 13.72 19.24 -14.18
CA PRO A 165 13.96 20.59 -13.73
C PRO A 165 13.20 21.59 -14.62
N GLY A 166 12.53 22.57 -14.01
CA GLY A 166 11.82 23.65 -14.72
C GLY A 166 10.29 23.61 -14.69
N ARG A 167 9.64 22.52 -14.26
CA ARG A 167 8.17 22.54 -14.00
C ARG A 167 7.89 22.99 -12.57
N ARG A 168 7.14 24.08 -12.40
CA ARG A 168 6.69 24.58 -11.09
C ARG A 168 5.70 23.63 -10.41
N GLU A 169 4.83 22.98 -11.18
CA GLU A 169 3.85 22.01 -10.66
C GLU A 169 4.00 20.64 -11.33
N ARG A 170 4.01 19.61 -10.48
CA ARG A 170 4.03 18.21 -10.91
C ARG A 170 2.61 17.77 -11.26
N PRO A 171 2.37 17.22 -12.46
CA PRO A 171 1.09 16.63 -12.81
C PRO A 171 0.63 15.54 -11.85
N ALA A 172 -0.69 15.32 -11.75
CA ALA A 172 -1.26 14.29 -10.88
C ALA A 172 -0.70 12.89 -11.18
N TRP A 173 -0.48 12.55 -12.46
CA TRP A 173 0.10 11.27 -12.86
C TRP A 173 1.56 11.10 -12.37
N VAL A 174 2.36 12.18 -12.37
CA VAL A 174 3.74 12.18 -11.86
C VAL A 174 3.74 11.89 -10.35
N HIS A 175 2.86 12.55 -9.61
CA HIS A 175 2.68 12.29 -8.19
C HIS A 175 2.26 10.84 -7.93
N LEU A 176 1.31 10.33 -8.69
CA LEU A 176 0.82 8.96 -8.56
C LEU A 176 1.92 7.92 -8.82
N MET A 177 2.69 8.06 -9.91
CA MET A 177 3.81 7.16 -10.21
C MET A 177 4.93 7.25 -9.16
N ALA A 178 5.25 8.45 -8.68
CA ALA A 178 6.26 8.65 -7.63
C ALA A 178 5.82 8.04 -6.28
N MET A 179 4.56 8.21 -5.89
CA MET A 179 3.99 7.63 -4.66
C MET A 179 3.90 6.10 -4.73
N ARG A 180 3.56 5.55 -5.90
CA ARG A 180 3.51 4.10 -6.13
C ARG A 180 4.90 3.49 -6.32
N ARG A 181 5.89 4.28 -6.71
CA ARG A 181 7.21 3.84 -7.17
C ARG A 181 7.11 2.79 -8.29
N ARG A 182 6.17 3.00 -9.23
CA ARG A 182 5.94 2.12 -10.39
C ARG A 182 6.19 2.87 -11.69
N LYS A 183 6.86 2.21 -12.63
CA LYS A 183 7.17 2.75 -13.97
C LYS A 183 6.01 2.62 -14.96
N THR A 184 4.94 1.93 -14.58
CA THR A 184 3.77 1.68 -15.41
C THR A 184 2.50 2.18 -14.75
N LEU A 185 1.60 2.72 -15.56
CA LEU A 185 0.31 3.25 -15.16
C LEU A 185 -0.75 2.79 -16.17
N VAL A 186 -1.84 2.17 -15.72
CA VAL A 186 -2.97 1.81 -16.58
C VAL A 186 -3.95 2.99 -16.65
N ILE A 187 -4.18 3.52 -17.85
CA ILE A 187 -4.99 4.73 -18.06
C ILE A 187 -5.85 4.65 -19.32
N CYS A 188 -6.92 5.43 -19.40
CA CYS A 188 -7.68 5.56 -20.64
C CYS A 188 -6.93 6.41 -21.68
N ARG A 189 -7.26 6.22 -22.96
CA ARG A 189 -6.69 6.95 -24.09
C ARG A 189 -6.68 8.47 -23.89
N ARG A 190 -7.77 9.06 -23.40
CA ARG A 190 -7.84 10.50 -23.10
C ARG A 190 -6.75 10.95 -22.12
N CYS A 191 -6.60 10.22 -21.00
CA CYS A 191 -5.55 10.53 -20.04
C CYS A 191 -4.15 10.28 -20.61
N HIS A 192 -3.99 9.33 -21.53
CA HIS A 192 -2.71 9.09 -22.17
C HIS A 192 -2.31 10.25 -23.10
N GLU A 193 -3.26 10.74 -23.89
CA GLU A 193 -3.10 11.93 -24.73
C GLU A 193 -2.79 13.18 -23.88
N ASP A 194 -3.49 13.37 -22.76
CA ASP A 194 -3.21 14.48 -21.82
C ASP A 194 -1.78 14.45 -21.27
N ILE A 195 -1.25 13.26 -20.96
CA ILE A 195 0.11 13.09 -20.47
C ILE A 195 1.14 13.48 -21.54
N HIS A 196 0.94 13.02 -22.78
CA HIS A 196 1.85 13.35 -23.90
C HIS A 196 1.76 14.82 -24.30
N ALA A 197 0.56 15.40 -24.28
CA ALA A 197 0.33 16.81 -24.56
C ALA A 197 0.76 17.74 -23.40
N GLY A 198 1.15 17.18 -22.25
CA GLY A 198 1.59 17.94 -21.09
C GLY A 198 0.49 18.68 -20.33
N ARG A 199 -0.78 18.37 -20.61
CA ARG A 199 -1.98 18.97 -20.00
C ARG A 199 -2.17 18.48 -18.55
N PRO A 200 -2.88 19.25 -17.70
CA PRO A 200 -3.21 18.80 -16.36
C PRO A 200 -4.23 17.66 -16.42
N THR A 201 -3.80 16.44 -16.07
CA THR A 201 -4.71 15.32 -15.82
C THR A 201 -5.57 15.65 -14.59
N ALA A 202 -6.89 15.57 -14.71
CA ALA A 202 -7.83 15.82 -13.62
C ALA A 202 -7.46 15.05 -12.33
N PRO A 203 -7.66 15.64 -11.15
CA PRO A 203 -7.11 15.10 -9.91
C PRO A 203 -7.81 13.82 -9.43
N LEU A 204 -7.03 13.01 -8.71
CA LEU A 204 -7.50 11.89 -7.89
C LEU A 204 -8.56 12.38 -6.90
N ARG A 205 -9.73 11.73 -6.87
CA ARG A 205 -10.77 12.01 -5.87
C ARG A 205 -10.21 11.78 -4.44
N LYS A 206 -10.51 12.71 -3.53
CA LYS A 206 -10.13 12.70 -2.10
C LYS A 206 -10.85 11.60 -1.31
#